data_AF-A0A6G3MLP8-F1
#
_entry.id   AF-A0A6G3MLP8-F1
#
_cell.length_a   1.000
_cell.length_b   1.000
_cell.length_c   1.000
_cell.angle_alpha   90.00
_cell.angle_beta   90.00
_cell.angle_gamma   90.00
#
_symmetry.space_group_name_H-M   'P 1'
#
loop_
_entity.id
_entity.type
_entity.pdbx_description
1 polymer ?
#
loop_
_entity_poly.entity_id
_entity_poly.type
_entity_poly.pdbx_seq_one_letter_code
_entity_poly.pdbx_strand_id
1 'polypeptide(L)'
;LEQANHDSEFKEFIDTTMNKLGQKLSIASYLLKPVQRILKYQLLLHSLADALKKIDLPNDITIESQLAMEFVSSNINKMKREHEEYHCYLYFKENITDIENFDIKNSGKFFNESKAFIEKEEVSLIVFERYAIIIQNIENKLVTKLVISIRQLDVCLSQKKDNYLIFKL
;
A
#
# COMPACT_ATOMS: atom_id res chain seq x y z
N LEU A 1 12.91 -4.09 8.74
CA LEU A 1 13.57 -5.35 8.26
C LEU A 1 14.69 -5.06 7.28
N GLU A 2 14.57 -4.05 6.41
CA GLU A 2 15.66 -3.65 5.49
C GLU A 2 16.94 -3.23 6.23
N GLN A 3 16.83 -2.47 7.32
CA GLN A 3 17.98 -2.12 8.17
C GLN A 3 18.62 -3.34 8.88
N ALA A 4 17.82 -4.34 9.27
CA ALA A 4 18.32 -5.57 9.90
C ALA A 4 18.92 -6.57 8.90
N ASN A 5 18.60 -6.43 7.61
CA ASN A 5 19.19 -7.24 6.55
C ASN A 5 20.61 -6.79 6.16
N HIS A 6 21.07 -5.62 6.64
CA HIS A 6 22.43 -5.15 6.41
C HIS A 6 23.43 -5.62 7.47
N ASP A 7 22.96 -6.22 8.55
CA ASP A 7 23.80 -6.80 9.59
C ASP A 7 24.06 -8.28 9.31
N SER A 8 25.32 -8.61 9.00
CA SER A 8 25.76 -9.97 8.70
C SER A 8 25.63 -10.90 9.90
N GLU A 9 25.84 -10.39 11.11
CA GLU A 9 25.76 -11.17 12.35
C GLU A 9 24.32 -11.56 12.66
N PHE A 10 23.39 -10.62 12.43
CA PHE A 10 21.95 -10.87 12.59
C PHE A 10 21.43 -11.93 11.61
N LYS A 11 21.85 -11.87 10.33
CA LYS A 11 21.49 -12.87 9.32
C LYS A 11 21.97 -14.27 9.70
N GLU A 12 23.23 -14.39 10.11
CA GLU A 12 23.82 -15.67 10.52
C GLU A 12 23.12 -16.25 11.75
N PHE A 13 22.75 -15.42 12.73
CA PHE A 13 21.96 -15.83 13.88
C PHE A 13 20.59 -16.39 13.48
N ILE A 14 19.88 -15.70 12.58
CA ILE A 14 18.57 -16.13 12.10
C ILE A 14 18.66 -17.44 11.33
N ASP A 15 19.62 -17.56 10.41
CA ASP A 15 19.79 -18.77 9.60
C ASP A 15 20.15 -19.98 10.46
N THR A 16 21.07 -19.80 11.42
CA THR A 16 21.44 -20.85 12.38
C THR A 16 20.24 -21.28 13.23
N THR A 17 19.42 -20.32 13.67
CA THR A 17 18.23 -20.59 14.48
C THR A 17 17.13 -21.28 13.66
N MET A 18 16.87 -20.83 12.43
CA MET A 18 15.90 -21.46 11.53
C MET A 18 16.29 -22.90 11.18
N ASN A 19 17.59 -23.14 10.93
CA ASN A 19 18.14 -24.48 10.69
C ASN A 19 17.98 -25.40 11.91
N LYS A 20 18.28 -24.90 13.12
CA LYS A 20 18.06 -25.67 14.37
C LYS A 20 16.58 -26.03 14.59
N LEU A 21 15.67 -25.15 14.20
CA LEU A 21 14.23 -25.37 14.29
C LEU A 21 13.66 -26.20 13.12
N GLY A 22 14.50 -26.62 12.16
CA GLY A 22 14.09 -27.38 10.97
C GLY A 22 13.13 -26.64 10.05
N GLN A 23 13.06 -25.31 10.16
CA GLN A 23 12.11 -24.50 9.39
C GLN A 23 12.70 -24.21 8.01
N LYS A 24 11.94 -24.54 6.96
CA LYS A 24 12.37 -24.39 5.56
C LYS A 24 12.07 -23.01 4.96
N LEU A 25 11.28 -22.19 5.64
CA LEU A 25 10.87 -20.86 5.15
C LEU A 25 11.71 -19.77 5.82
N SER A 26 11.88 -18.64 5.14
CA SER A 26 12.55 -17.47 5.72
C SER A 26 11.76 -16.89 6.90
N ILE A 27 12.44 -16.21 7.82
CA ILE A 27 11.80 -15.52 8.95
C ILE A 27 10.71 -14.54 8.49
N ALA A 28 10.95 -13.82 7.38
CA ALA A 28 9.98 -12.92 6.78
C ALA A 28 8.66 -13.65 6.39
N SER A 29 8.78 -14.88 5.91
CA SER A 29 7.62 -15.72 5.56
C SER A 29 6.83 -16.15 6.80
N TYR A 30 7.48 -16.36 7.96
CA TYR A 30 6.79 -16.62 9.23
C TYR A 30 6.08 -15.37 9.77
N LEU A 31 6.71 -14.20 9.63
CA LEU A 31 6.12 -12.93 10.06
C LEU A 31 4.87 -12.56 9.25
N LEU A 32 4.74 -13.05 8.02
CA LEU A 32 3.53 -12.91 7.20
C LEU A 32 2.39 -13.86 7.59
N LYS A 33 2.65 -14.94 8.35
CA LYS A 33 1.64 -15.97 8.66
C LYS A 33 0.43 -15.44 9.42
N PRO A 34 0.53 -14.54 10.42
CA PRO A 34 -0.65 -14.00 11.11
C PRO A 34 -1.59 -13.25 10.16
N VAL A 35 -1.04 -12.40 9.27
CA VAL A 35 -1.79 -11.66 8.25
C VAL A 35 -2.42 -12.61 7.21
N GLN A 36 -1.74 -13.71 6.88
CA GLN A 36 -2.32 -14.72 5.98
C GLN A 36 -3.38 -15.58 6.68
N ARG A 37 -3.17 -15.92 7.95
CA ARG A 37 -4.03 -16.83 8.71
C ARG A 37 -5.36 -16.17 9.05
N ILE A 38 -5.37 -14.87 9.34
CA ILE A 38 -6.60 -14.13 9.60
C ILE A 38 -7.52 -14.17 8.37
N LEU A 39 -7.03 -13.89 7.16
CA LEU A 39 -7.83 -13.95 5.92
C LEU A 39 -8.38 -15.35 5.64
N LYS A 40 -7.65 -16.40 6.01
CA LYS A 40 -8.12 -17.78 5.85
C LYS A 40 -9.34 -18.10 6.72
N TYR A 41 -9.46 -17.53 7.93
CA TYR A 41 -10.64 -17.76 8.77
C TYR A 41 -11.92 -17.25 8.10
N GLN A 42 -11.86 -16.12 7.41
CA GLN A 42 -13.00 -15.59 6.65
C GLN A 42 -13.45 -16.56 5.55
N LEU A 43 -12.50 -17.12 4.78
CA LEU A 43 -12.80 -18.07 3.69
C LEU A 43 -13.35 -19.41 4.22
N LEU A 44 -12.84 -19.87 5.35
CA LEU A 44 -13.32 -21.10 6.00
C LEU A 44 -14.74 -20.91 6.55
N LEU A 45 -15.02 -19.76 7.18
CA LEU A 45 -16.37 -19.42 7.65
C LEU A 45 -17.36 -19.24 6.49
N HIS A 46 -16.92 -18.71 5.35
CA HIS A 46 -17.73 -18.63 4.14
C HIS A 46 -18.10 -20.03 3.63
N SER A 47 -17.09 -20.88 3.45
CA SER A 47 -17.27 -22.28 3.02
C SER A 47 -18.19 -23.06 3.96
N LEU A 48 -18.09 -22.82 5.27
CA LEU A 48 -18.91 -23.48 6.28
C LEU A 48 -20.37 -23.00 6.23
N ALA A 49 -20.62 -21.69 6.09
CA ALA A 49 -21.97 -21.16 5.95
C ALA A 49 -22.68 -21.71 4.70
N ASP A 50 -21.96 -21.77 3.57
CA ASP A 50 -22.48 -22.31 2.32
C ASP A 50 -22.84 -23.79 2.44
N ALA A 51 -22.01 -24.57 3.16
CA ALA A 51 -22.31 -25.96 3.44
C ALA A 51 -23.55 -26.12 4.33
N LEU A 52 -23.67 -25.35 5.42
CA LEU A 52 -24.84 -25.41 6.31
C LEU A 52 -26.14 -25.01 5.59
N LYS A 53 -26.08 -23.97 4.73
CA LYS A 53 -27.20 -23.52 3.92
C LYS A 53 -27.70 -24.60 2.95
N LYS A 54 -26.79 -25.40 2.38
CA LYS A 54 -27.15 -26.52 1.47
C LYS A 54 -27.88 -27.65 2.18
N ILE A 55 -27.68 -27.82 3.49
CA ILE A 55 -28.26 -28.90 4.29
C ILE A 55 -29.43 -28.37 5.16
N ASP A 56 -29.85 -27.12 4.92
CA ASP A 56 -30.95 -26.44 5.62
C ASP A 56 -30.80 -26.43 7.16
N LEU A 57 -29.56 -26.32 7.64
CA LEU A 57 -29.24 -26.22 9.06
C LEU A 57 -29.20 -24.75 9.52
N PRO A 58 -29.57 -24.47 10.79
CA PRO A 58 -29.41 -23.13 11.36
C PRO A 58 -27.96 -22.66 11.25
N ASN A 59 -27.76 -21.47 10.69
CA ASN A 59 -26.44 -20.90 10.41
C ASN A 59 -26.21 -19.53 11.06
N ASP A 60 -27.08 -19.12 12.00
CA ASP A 60 -27.05 -17.80 12.66
C ASP A 60 -25.68 -17.46 13.26
N ILE A 61 -25.07 -18.41 13.98
CA ILE A 61 -23.74 -18.26 14.59
C ILE A 61 -22.65 -18.07 13.52
N THR A 62 -22.82 -18.70 12.36
CA THR A 62 -21.85 -18.59 11.27
C THR A 62 -21.96 -17.25 10.56
N ILE A 63 -23.19 -16.74 10.38
CA ILE A 63 -23.44 -15.40 9.84
C ILE A 63 -22.88 -14.33 10.78
N GLU A 64 -23.11 -14.45 12.09
CA GLU A 64 -22.54 -13.55 13.09
C GLU A 64 -21.00 -13.58 13.08
N SER A 65 -20.42 -14.79 12.99
CA SER A 65 -18.96 -14.97 12.88
C SER A 65 -18.40 -14.34 11.60
N GLN A 66 -19.13 -14.36 10.49
CA GLN A 66 -18.73 -13.70 9.24
C GLN A 66 -18.71 -12.18 9.39
N LEU A 67 -19.76 -11.59 9.97
CA LEU A 67 -19.82 -10.15 10.22
C LEU A 67 -18.68 -9.68 11.13
N ALA A 68 -18.41 -10.44 12.20
CA ALA A 68 -17.26 -10.16 13.07
C ALA A 68 -15.93 -10.22 12.29
N MET A 69 -15.81 -11.18 11.38
CA MET A 69 -14.60 -11.35 10.56
C MET A 69 -14.44 -10.23 9.52
N GLU A 70 -15.52 -9.72 8.95
CA GLU A 70 -15.50 -8.54 8.07
C GLU A 70 -14.96 -7.31 8.79
N PHE A 71 -15.36 -7.11 10.05
CA PHE A 71 -14.85 -6.03 10.89
C PHE A 71 -13.34 -6.17 11.15
N VAL A 72 -12.88 -7.39 11.48
CA VAL A 72 -11.44 -7.68 11.66
C VAL A 72 -10.66 -7.42 10.37
N SER A 73 -11.14 -7.91 9.23
CA SER A 73 -10.51 -7.69 7.92
C SER A 73 -10.46 -6.20 7.57
N SER A 74 -11.53 -5.45 7.83
CA SER A 74 -11.59 -4.00 7.64
C SER A 74 -10.53 -3.27 8.49
N ASN A 75 -10.42 -3.63 9.77
CA ASN A 75 -9.43 -3.04 10.68
C ASN A 75 -7.99 -3.33 10.24
N ILE A 76 -7.70 -4.56 9.81
CA ILE A 76 -6.36 -4.93 9.32
C ILE A 76 -6.02 -4.16 8.05
N ASN A 77 -6.96 -4.04 7.12
CA ASN A 77 -6.78 -3.27 5.90
C ASN A 77 -6.56 -1.78 6.21
N LYS A 78 -7.28 -1.24 7.20
CA LYS A 78 -7.09 0.15 7.67
C LYS A 78 -5.69 0.37 8.24
N MET A 79 -5.25 -0.48 9.18
CA MET A 79 -3.92 -0.38 9.79
C MET A 79 -2.80 -0.56 8.76
N LYS A 80 -2.96 -1.50 7.81
CA LYS A 80 -1.99 -1.70 6.73
C LYS A 80 -1.87 -0.47 5.84
N ARG A 81 -3.01 0.12 5.48
CA ARG A 81 -3.08 1.34 4.68
C ARG A 81 -2.42 2.53 5.39
N GLU A 82 -2.73 2.75 6.66
CA GLU A 82 -2.11 3.83 7.46
C GLU A 82 -0.59 3.65 7.56
N HIS A 83 -0.12 2.41 7.68
CA HIS A 83 1.31 2.10 7.69
C HIS A 83 1.99 2.38 6.33
N GLU A 84 1.37 1.95 5.22
CA GLU A 84 1.86 2.23 3.87
C GLU A 84 1.89 3.75 3.59
N GLU A 85 0.84 4.46 3.96
CA GLU A 85 0.74 5.93 3.86
C GLU A 85 1.84 6.64 4.66
N TYR A 86 2.12 6.17 5.88
CA TYR A 86 3.20 6.71 6.72
C TYR A 86 4.59 6.48 6.10
N HIS A 87 4.83 5.31 5.52
CA HIS A 87 6.09 5.03 4.82
C HIS A 87 6.27 5.90 3.58
N CYS A 88 5.22 6.11 2.79
CA CYS A 88 5.24 7.05 1.67
C CYS A 88 5.53 8.48 2.17
N TYR A 89 4.91 8.92 3.26
CA TYR A 89 5.19 10.23 3.86
C TYR A 89 6.67 10.41 4.22
N LEU A 90 7.27 9.42 4.90
CA LEU A 90 8.68 9.48 5.28
C LEU A 90 9.58 9.52 4.04
N TYR A 91 9.32 8.67 3.06
CA TYR A 91 10.06 8.64 1.80
C TYR A 91 10.06 10.00 1.11
N PHE A 92 8.90 10.63 0.92
CA PHE A 92 8.82 11.95 0.29
C PHE A 92 9.44 13.05 1.13
N LYS A 93 9.26 13.01 2.46
CA LYS A 93 9.86 14.00 3.36
C LYS A 93 11.39 13.99 3.31
N GLU A 94 12.00 12.82 3.20
CA GLU A 94 13.46 12.67 3.19
C GLU A 94 14.09 13.02 1.83
N ASN A 95 13.35 12.80 0.73
CA ASN A 95 13.89 12.88 -0.62
C ASN A 95 13.49 14.14 -1.41
N ILE A 96 12.44 14.86 -1.00
CA ILE A 96 12.00 16.10 -1.68
C ILE A 96 12.76 17.30 -1.14
N THR A 97 13.50 18.00 -2.00
CA THR A 97 14.36 19.12 -1.61
C THR A 97 13.68 20.50 -1.56
N ASP A 98 12.45 20.64 -2.10
CA ASP A 98 11.73 21.92 -2.20
C ASP A 98 10.31 21.82 -1.62
N ILE A 99 10.21 21.75 -0.29
CA ILE A 99 8.94 21.56 0.45
C ILE A 99 8.18 22.88 0.67
N GLU A 100 8.73 24.04 0.27
CA GLU A 100 8.21 25.36 0.66
C GLU A 100 6.70 25.59 0.35
N ASN A 101 6.10 24.84 -0.58
CA ASN A 101 4.68 24.92 -0.91
C ASN A 101 3.89 23.60 -0.79
N PHE A 102 4.47 22.52 -0.24
CA PHE A 102 3.79 21.23 -0.11
C PHE A 102 3.77 20.71 1.32
N ASP A 103 2.63 20.86 1.99
CA ASP A 103 2.43 20.23 3.30
C ASP A 103 1.95 18.79 3.12
N ILE A 104 2.91 17.85 3.09
CA ILE A 104 2.64 16.40 3.02
C ILE A 104 1.72 15.95 4.18
N LYS A 105 1.69 16.64 5.33
CA LYS A 105 0.79 16.26 6.43
C LYS A 105 -0.66 16.61 6.11
N ASN A 106 -0.88 17.68 5.36
CA ASN A 106 -2.20 18.16 4.99
C ASN A 106 -2.67 17.68 3.61
N SER A 107 -1.86 16.90 2.89
CA SER A 107 -2.21 16.41 1.56
C SER A 107 -3.28 15.31 1.56
N GLY A 108 -3.56 14.74 2.74
CA GLY A 108 -4.51 13.65 2.92
C GLY A 108 -3.96 12.32 2.40
N LYS A 109 -4.85 11.37 2.16
CA LYS A 109 -4.48 10.00 1.79
C LYS A 109 -3.69 9.94 0.47
N PHE A 110 -2.60 9.17 0.44
CA PHE A 110 -1.93 8.81 -0.82
C PHE A 110 -2.79 7.85 -1.63
N PHE A 111 -2.95 8.12 -2.93
CA PHE A 111 -3.69 7.24 -3.85
C PHE A 111 -2.77 6.44 -4.74
N ASN A 112 -1.90 7.10 -5.50
CA ASN A 112 -1.04 6.43 -6.47
C ASN A 112 0.17 7.27 -6.87
N GLU A 113 1.20 6.58 -7.33
CA GLU A 113 2.35 7.14 -8.04
C GLU A 113 2.37 6.56 -9.46
N SER A 114 2.57 7.40 -10.46
CA SER A 114 2.63 6.96 -11.85
C SER A 114 3.68 7.75 -12.61
N LYS A 115 4.44 7.06 -13.45
CA LYS A 115 5.40 7.69 -14.36
C LYS A 115 4.65 8.33 -15.51
N ALA A 116 5.02 9.56 -15.84
CA ALA A 116 4.49 10.33 -16.95
C ALA A 116 5.64 11.01 -17.68
N PHE A 117 5.37 11.53 -18.88
CA PHE A 117 6.32 12.31 -19.64
C PHE A 117 5.76 13.71 -19.87
N ILE A 118 6.51 14.74 -19.48
CA ILE A 118 6.21 16.14 -19.78
C ILE A 118 7.33 16.65 -20.66
N GLU A 119 7.00 17.13 -21.86
CA GLU A 119 7.97 17.70 -22.81
C GLU A 119 9.21 16.82 -23.08
N LYS A 120 9.05 15.48 -23.03
CA LYS A 120 10.09 14.43 -23.17
C LYS A 120 10.96 14.20 -21.92
N GLU A 121 10.66 14.83 -20.79
CA GLU A 121 11.27 14.50 -19.50
C GLU A 121 10.41 13.49 -18.74
N GLU A 122 11.05 12.45 -18.18
CA GLU A 122 10.37 11.49 -17.30
C GLU A 122 10.09 12.16 -15.94
N VAL A 123 8.82 12.21 -15.57
CA VAL A 123 8.34 12.76 -14.30
C VAL A 123 7.46 11.72 -13.60
N SER A 124 7.38 11.81 -12.28
CA SER A 124 6.47 10.99 -11.46
C SER A 124 5.32 11.87 -10.99
N LEU A 125 4.11 11.50 -11.39
CA LEU A 125 2.88 12.09 -10.90
C LEU A 125 2.45 11.34 -9.64
N ILE A 126 2.28 12.08 -8.56
CA ILE A 126 1.91 11.56 -7.25
C ILE A 126 0.59 12.17 -6.84
N VAL A 127 -0.42 11.33 -6.62
CA VAL A 127 -1.78 11.78 -6.34
C VAL A 127 -2.12 11.48 -4.89
N PHE A 128 -2.45 12.52 -4.13
CA PHE A 128 -3.00 12.46 -2.79
C PHE A 128 -4.49 12.77 -2.80
N GLU A 129 -5.14 12.84 -1.64
CA GLU A 129 -6.56 13.16 -1.54
C GLU A 129 -6.89 14.61 -1.88
N ARG A 130 -5.98 15.52 -1.56
CA ARG A 130 -6.21 16.97 -1.72
C ARG A 130 -5.29 17.62 -2.76
N TYR A 131 -4.18 16.98 -3.09
CA TYR A 131 -3.18 17.52 -4.01
C TYR A 131 -2.64 16.45 -4.94
N ALA A 132 -2.25 16.87 -6.14
CA ALA A 132 -1.42 16.11 -7.05
C ALA A 132 -0.06 16.82 -7.19
N ILE A 133 1.02 16.06 -7.19
CA ILE A 133 2.38 16.57 -7.26
C ILE A 133 3.06 15.97 -8.48
N ILE A 134 3.81 16.78 -9.20
CA ILE A 134 4.69 16.34 -10.27
C ILE A 134 6.12 16.48 -9.77
N ILE A 135 6.83 15.36 -9.74
CA ILE A 135 8.20 15.26 -9.25
C ILE A 135 9.10 14.80 -10.40
N GLN A 136 10.28 15.38 -10.49
CA GLN A 136 11.33 14.90 -11.38
C GLN A 136 12.50 14.37 -10.55
N ASN A 137 13.03 13.20 -10.92
CA ASN A 137 14.25 12.69 -10.32
C ASN A 137 15.46 13.31 -11.05
N ILE A 138 16.21 14.16 -10.35
CA ILE A 138 17.43 14.79 -10.84
C ILE A 138 18.55 14.38 -9.88
N GLU A 139 19.56 13.65 -10.38
CA GLU A 139 20.74 13.24 -9.59
C GLU A 139 20.39 12.57 -8.25
N ASN A 140 19.40 11.66 -8.25
CA ASN A 140 18.91 10.96 -7.05
C ASN A 140 18.19 11.85 -6.03
N LYS A 141 17.82 13.08 -6.40
CA LYS A 141 16.97 13.98 -5.61
C LYS A 141 15.63 14.17 -6.29
N LEU A 142 14.56 14.15 -5.50
CA LEU A 142 13.21 14.38 -5.99
C LEU A 142 12.93 15.88 -5.97
N VAL A 143 12.91 16.50 -7.15
CA VAL A 143 12.63 17.93 -7.31
C VAL A 143 11.16 18.09 -7.66
N THR A 144 10.45 18.89 -6.86
CA THR A 144 9.03 19.20 -7.09
C THR A 144 8.93 20.21 -8.24
N LYS A 145 8.27 19.81 -9.32
CA LYS A 145 8.00 20.71 -10.46
C LYS A 145 6.70 21.47 -10.29
N LEU A 146 5.68 20.81 -9.76
CA LEU A 146 4.35 21.38 -9.64
C LEU A 146 3.58 20.71 -8.51
N VAL A 147 2.83 21.51 -7.76
CA VAL A 147 1.85 21.07 -6.77
C VAL A 147 0.51 21.66 -7.18
N ILE A 148 -0.51 20.82 -7.34
CA ILE A 148 -1.83 21.21 -7.81
C ILE A 148 -2.85 20.76 -6.77
N SER A 149 -3.78 21.63 -6.39
CA SER A 149 -4.93 21.18 -5.60
C SER A 149 -5.89 20.37 -6.48
N ILE A 150 -6.35 19.22 -6.01
CA ILE A 150 -7.30 18.37 -6.76
C ILE A 150 -8.62 19.08 -7.05
N ARG A 151 -8.99 20.06 -6.21
CA ARG A 151 -10.18 20.89 -6.46
C ARG A 151 -10.07 21.75 -7.72
N GLN A 152 -8.86 21.98 -8.20
CA GLN A 152 -8.54 22.79 -9.38
C GLN A 152 -8.15 21.91 -10.57
N LEU A 153 -8.22 20.59 -10.42
CA LEU A 153 -7.74 19.64 -11.43
C LEU A 153 -8.92 19.13 -12.27
N ASP A 154 -8.96 19.54 -13.55
CA ASP A 154 -9.88 18.96 -14.52
C ASP A 154 -9.21 17.78 -15.24
N VAL A 155 -9.78 16.59 -15.07
CA VAL A 155 -9.28 15.36 -15.70
C VAL A 155 -9.92 15.18 -17.07
N CYS A 156 -9.12 15.27 -18.13
CA CYS A 156 -9.56 14.99 -19.48
C CYS A 156 -8.98 13.66 -19.97
N LEU A 157 -9.86 12.76 -20.44
CA LEU A 157 -9.44 11.59 -21.19
C LEU A 157 -9.19 11.97 -22.64
N SER A 158 -7.96 11.81 -23.14
CA SER A 158 -7.64 12.02 -24.55
C SER A 158 -7.53 10.69 -25.26
N GLN A 159 -8.51 10.41 -26.13
CA GLN A 159 -8.47 9.25 -27.02
C GLN A 159 -7.59 9.57 -28.23
N LYS A 160 -6.27 9.38 -28.12
CA LYS A 160 -5.38 9.35 -29.28
C LYS A 160 -4.38 8.22 -29.16
N LYS A 161 -4.71 7.07 -29.78
CA LYS A 161 -3.93 5.83 -30.02
C LYS A 161 -3.22 5.16 -28.84
N ASP A 162 -2.80 5.91 -27.84
CA ASP A 162 -2.23 5.49 -26.57
C ASP A 162 -3.02 6.22 -25.48
N ASN A 163 -3.62 5.47 -24.56
CA ASN A 163 -4.49 6.01 -23.51
C ASN A 163 -3.67 6.83 -22.50
N TYR A 164 -3.50 8.13 -22.74
CA TYR A 164 -2.88 9.05 -21.79
C TYR A 164 -3.95 9.89 -21.07
N LEU A 165 -3.81 10.04 -19.75
CA LEU A 165 -4.57 10.99 -18.96
C LEU A 165 -3.98 12.39 -19.20
N ILE A 166 -4.80 13.33 -19.69
CA ILE A 166 -4.40 14.73 -19.82
C ILE A 166 -5.00 15.49 -18.66
N PHE A 167 -4.14 15.99 -17.77
CA PHE A 167 -4.52 16.94 -16.74
C PHE A 167 -4.53 18.34 -17.36
N LYS A 168 -5.70 18.98 -17.40
CA LYS A 168 -5.78 20.40 -17.74
C LYS A 168 -5.77 21.21 -16.43
N LEU A 169 -4.88 22.19 -16.41
CA LEU A 169 -4.74 23.21 -15.37
C LEU A 169 -5.58 24.43 -15.74
#